data_AF-A0A7X7D3F3-F1
#
_entry.id   AF-A0A7X7D3F3-F1
#
_cell.length_a   1.000
_cell.length_b   1.000
_cell.length_c   1.000
_cell.angle_alpha   90.00
_cell.angle_beta   90.00
_cell.angle_gamma   90.00
#
_symmetry.space_group_name_H-M   'P 1'
#
loop_
_entity.id
_entity.type
_entity.pdbx_description
1 polymer ?
#
loop_
_entity_poly.entity_id
_entity_poly.type
_entity_poly.pdbx_seq_one_letter_code
_entity_poly.pdbx_strand_id
1 'polypeptide(L)' 'MPGDKVETETDVAGDELLAPRDPGVPEAVEIYDTTLRDGAQLEGISLTVDDKLRIADELDNLGVHFIEGG' A
#
# COMPACT_ATOMS: atom_id res chain seq x y z
N MET A 1 50.85 4.49 -15.62
CA MET A 1 49.72 5.44 -15.56
C MET A 1 48.88 5.23 -16.80
N PRO A 2 47.54 5.27 -16.79
CA PRO A 2 46.52 5.03 -15.76
C PRO A 2 45.72 3.75 -16.16
N GLY A 3 44.73 3.21 -15.48
CA GLY A 3 43.98 3.51 -14.26
C GLY A 3 42.88 2.45 -14.22
N ASP A 4 42.55 1.97 -13.01
CA ASP A 4 41.30 1.26 -12.78
C ASP A 4 40.14 2.03 -13.40
N LYS A 5 39.36 1.36 -14.23
CA LYS A 5 37.97 1.72 -14.43
C LYS A 5 37.14 0.58 -13.90
N VAL A 6 36.81 0.70 -12.62
CA VAL A 6 35.59 0.12 -12.09
C VAL A 6 34.46 0.81 -12.85
N GLU A 7 33.84 0.11 -13.79
CA GLU A 7 32.54 0.51 -14.31
C GLU A 7 31.52 0.14 -13.22
N THR A 8 31.25 1.09 -12.34
CA THR A 8 29.96 1.20 -11.66
C THR A 8 28.93 1.68 -12.68
N GLU A 9 27.66 1.32 -12.46
CA GLU A 9 26.41 1.79 -13.11
C GLU A 9 25.67 0.63 -13.79
N THR A 10 24.39 0.36 -13.55
CA THR A 10 23.36 0.96 -12.69
C THR A 10 22.30 -0.13 -12.55
N ASP A 11 21.60 -0.18 -11.42
CA ASP A 11 20.47 -1.06 -11.17
C ASP A 11 19.54 -1.15 -12.39
N VAL A 12 19.28 -2.40 -12.79
CA VAL A 12 18.54 -2.75 -14.00
C VAL A 12 17.14 -2.12 -13.93
N ALA A 13 16.85 -1.30 -14.93
CA ALA A 13 15.58 -0.65 -15.23
C ALA A 13 14.36 -1.53 -14.89
N GLY A 14 13.63 -1.16 -13.83
CA GLY A 14 12.40 -1.82 -13.40
C GLY A 14 11.11 -1.11 -13.84
N ASP A 15 11.19 0.09 -14.42
CA ASP A 15 10.02 0.95 -14.64
C ASP A 15 9.72 1.26 -16.13
N GLU A 16 10.63 0.97 -17.06
CA GLU A 16 10.53 1.46 -18.44
C GLU A 16 9.75 0.55 -19.42
N LEU A 17 8.68 -0.13 -18.96
CA LEU A 17 7.82 -0.87 -19.90
C LEU A 17 6.33 -0.91 -19.54
N LEU A 18 5.83 0.17 -18.95
CA LEU A 18 4.39 0.42 -18.87
C LEU A 18 4.01 1.36 -20.01
N ALA A 19 3.04 0.94 -20.83
CA ALA A 19 2.42 1.77 -21.86
C ALA A 19 2.03 3.16 -21.30
N PRO A 20 1.98 4.22 -22.12
CA PRO A 20 1.62 5.55 -21.64
C PRO A 20 0.31 5.47 -20.84
N ARG A 21 0.39 5.85 -19.57
CA ARG A 21 -0.76 5.81 -18.65
C ARG A 21 -1.87 6.66 -19.26
N ASP A 22 -3.10 6.17 -19.21
CA ASP A 22 -4.27 6.96 -19.64
C ASP A 22 -4.23 8.31 -18.90
N PRO A 23 -4.21 9.45 -19.62
CA PRO A 23 -4.08 10.77 -19.00
C PRO A 23 -5.22 11.11 -18.03
N GLY A 24 -6.32 10.35 -18.04
CA GLY A 24 -7.40 10.47 -17.06
C GLY A 24 -7.18 9.67 -15.76
N VAL A 25 -6.16 8.82 -15.68
CA VAL A 25 -5.88 7.98 -14.51
C VAL A 25 -4.79 8.62 -13.65
N PRO A 26 -5.03 8.81 -12.34
CA PRO A 26 -4.04 9.40 -11.45
C PRO A 26 -2.78 8.53 -11.35
N GLU A 27 -1.63 9.16 -11.10
CA GLU A 27 -0.34 8.47 -10.97
C GLU A 27 -0.30 7.50 -9.79
N ALA A 28 -1.09 7.77 -8.74
CA ALA A 28 -1.27 6.93 -7.57
C ALA A 28 -2.71 7.08 -7.03
N VAL A 29 -3.18 6.03 -6.34
CA VAL A 29 -4.45 6.01 -5.61
C VAL A 29 -4.16 5.57 -4.18
N GLU A 30 -4.58 6.37 -3.21
CA GLU A 30 -4.50 6.03 -1.81
C GLU A 30 -5.83 5.43 -1.33
N ILE A 31 -5.74 4.39 -0.49
CA ILE A 31 -6.92 3.72 0.07
C ILE A 31 -7.07 4.14 1.53
N TYR A 32 -8.25 4.66 1.86
CA TYR A 32 -8.71 4.93 3.21
C TYR A 32 -9.80 3.91 3.56
N ASP A 33 -9.52 3.01 4.51
CA ASP A 33 -10.42 1.93 4.90
C ASP A 33 -11.17 2.26 6.21
N THR A 34 -12.48 2.02 6.22
CA THR A 34 -13.36 2.32 7.37
C THR A 34 -13.94 1.07 8.05
N THR A 35 -13.36 -0.10 7.78
CA THR A 35 -13.85 -1.40 8.30
C THR A 35 -13.93 -1.42 9.82
N LEU A 36 -12.91 -0.90 10.52
CA LEU A 36 -12.84 -0.93 11.98
C LEU A 36 -13.75 0.10 12.67
N ARG A 37 -14.28 1.07 11.93
CA ARG A 37 -15.23 2.06 12.44
C ARG A 37 -16.63 1.80 11.92
N ASP A 38 -16.92 2.23 10.70
CA ASP A 38 -18.26 2.14 10.11
C ASP A 38 -18.70 0.68 9.94
N GLY A 39 -17.78 -0.19 9.54
CA GLY A 39 -18.04 -1.63 9.42
C GLY A 39 -18.33 -2.27 10.78
N ALA A 40 -17.51 -2.00 11.80
CA ALA A 40 -17.69 -2.56 13.13
C ALA A 40 -18.93 -2.04 13.88
N GLN A 41 -19.49 -0.90 13.47
CA GLN A 41 -20.67 -0.29 14.09
C GLN A 41 -22.01 -0.83 13.54
N LEU A 42 -21.99 -1.74 12.56
CA LEU A 42 -23.20 -2.38 12.02
C LEU A 42 -23.89 -3.27 13.06
N GLU A 43 -25.23 -3.32 13.02
CA GLU A 43 -26.00 -4.18 13.91
C GLU A 43 -25.60 -5.66 13.76
N GLY A 44 -25.41 -6.33 14.89
CA GLY A 44 -25.02 -7.74 14.92
C GLY A 44 -23.51 -7.98 14.78
N ILE A 45 -22.70 -6.94 14.60
CA ILE A 45 -21.24 -7.05 14.65
C ILE A 45 -20.75 -6.70 16.07
N SER A 46 -19.91 -7.58 16.61
CA SER A 46 -19.23 -7.37 17.89
C SER A 46 -17.82 -7.94 17.76
N LEU A 47 -16.83 -7.06 17.81
CA LEU A 47 -15.41 -7.39 17.68
C LEU A 47 -14.73 -7.21 19.03
N THR A 48 -13.95 -8.21 19.43
CA THR A 48 -13.03 -8.03 20.56
C THR A 48 -11.87 -7.12 20.15
N VAL A 49 -11.10 -6.63 21.13
CA VAL A 49 -9.89 -5.86 20.84
C VAL A 49 -8.90 -6.70 20.00
N ASP A 50 -8.75 -7.99 20.32
CA ASP A 50 -7.87 -8.88 19.57
C ASP A 50 -8.34 -9.08 18.11
N ASP A 51 -9.65 -9.13 17.87
CA ASP A 51 -10.19 -9.20 16.51
C ASP A 51 -9.87 -7.92 15.73
N LYS A 52 -10.02 -6.76 16.37
CA LYS A 52 -9.69 -5.46 15.76
C LYS A 52 -8.20 -5.37 15.40
N LEU A 53 -7.31 -5.86 16.27
CA LEU A 53 -5.87 -5.88 16.01
C LEU A 53 -5.53 -6.79 14.83
N ARG A 54 -6.12 -7.99 14.77
CA ARG A 54 -5.92 -8.91 13.64
C ARG A 54 -6.43 -8.31 12.33
N ILE A 55 -7.58 -7.66 12.34
CA ILE A 55 -8.12 -7.00 11.14
C ILE A 55 -7.19 -5.85 10.71
N ALA A 56 -6.68 -5.06 11.64
CA ALA A 56 -5.73 -3.99 11.33
C ALA A 56 -4.46 -4.54 10.68
N ASP A 57 -3.89 -5.63 11.21
CA ASP A 57 -2.72 -6.30 10.62
C ASP A 57 -3.00 -6.80 9.19
N GLU A 58 -4.20 -7.34 8.94
CA GLU A 58 -4.57 -7.79 7.59
C GLU A 58 -4.79 -6.62 6.61
N LEU A 59 -5.34 -5.49 7.07
CA LEU A 59 -5.48 -4.28 6.26
C LEU A 59 -4.12 -3.66 5.92
N ASP A 60 -3.17 -3.70 6.84
CA ASP A 60 -1.78 -3.29 6.60
C ASP A 60 -1.10 -4.22 5.58
N ASN A 61 -1.25 -5.54 5.74
CA ASN A 61 -0.75 -6.54 4.79
C ASN A 61 -1.34 -6.36 3.37
N LEU A 62 -2.58 -5.87 3.28
CA LEU A 62 -3.23 -5.55 2.00
C LEU A 62 -2.66 -4.28 1.33
N GLY A 63 -1.90 -3.46 2.05
CA GLY A 63 -1.34 -2.21 1.55
C GLY A 63 -2.33 -1.05 1.59
N VAL A 64 -3.29 -1.07 2.52
CA VAL A 64 -4.15 0.08 2.79
C VAL A 64 -3.30 1.23 3.32
N HIS A 65 -3.55 2.45 2.83
CA HIS A 65 -2.72 3.61 3.18
C HIS A 65 -3.11 4.19 4.54
N PHE A 66 -4.42 4.16 4.83
CA PHE A 66 -4.98 4.66 6.07
C PHE A 66 -6.09 3.75 6.57
N ILE A 67 -6.04 3.38 7.84
CA ILE A 67 -7.09 2.60 8.52
C ILE A 67 -7.78 3.52 9.53
N GLU A 68 -9.09 3.67 9.40
CA GLU A 68 -9.89 4.41 10.37
C GLU A 68 -10.23 3.53 11.58
N GLY A 69 -9.66 3.88 12.73
CA GLY A 69 -9.98 3.23 14.00
C GLY A 69 -11.32 3.66 14.61
N GLY A 70 -11.83 2.83 15.52
CA GLY A 70 -13.06 3.02 16.30
C GLY A 70 -13.32 1.79 17.16
#